data_AF-A0A1V0UNR5-F1
#
_entry.id   AF-A0A1V0UNR5-F1
#
_cell.length_a   1.000
_cell.length_b   1.000
_cell.length_c   1.000
_cell.angle_alpha   90.00
_cell.angle_beta   90.00
_cell.angle_gamma   90.00
#
_symmetry.space_group_name_H-M   'P 1'
#
loop_
_entity.id
_entity.type
_entity.pdbx_description
1 polymer ?
#
loop_
_entity_poly.entity_id
_entity_poly.type
_entity_poly.pdbx_seq_one_letter_code
_entity_poly.pdbx_strand_id
1 'polypeptide(L)'
;MIRHSYVQAQLNFRSILDQVFPLFSTVFGQLFSMTALEVLRKNPTPEHLLNADHDEMKETIHVQCNRSFLWASQRADDIVKAAKNSLIVNSNSCQITALRLIINLLMEYQNHLANLERAIKLKASTIEGFDVLCSIPELVISLQRQSLQRSVIFRRLIMPKNS
;
A
#
# COMPACT_ATOMS: atom_id res chain seq x y z
N MET A 1 -2.87 7.82 17.78
CA MET A 1 -4.21 7.31 17.43
C MET A 1 -4.31 6.91 15.95
N ILE A 2 -4.22 7.83 14.97
CA ILE A 2 -4.40 7.51 13.53
C ILE A 2 -3.43 6.45 13.00
N ARG A 3 -2.13 6.53 13.32
CA ARG A 3 -1.15 5.50 12.91
C ARG A 3 -1.47 4.10 13.45
N HIS A 4 -2.02 4.01 14.66
CA HIS A 4 -2.40 2.72 15.25
C HIS A 4 -3.59 2.12 14.50
N SER A 5 -4.63 2.93 14.23
CA SER A 5 -5.78 2.51 13.44
C SER A 5 -5.39 2.13 12.00
N TYR A 6 -4.43 2.85 11.40
CA TYR A 6 -3.88 2.50 10.09
C TYR A 6 -3.22 1.12 10.08
N VAL A 7 -2.33 0.85 11.03
CA VAL A 7 -1.69 -0.48 11.16
C VAL A 7 -2.73 -1.57 11.35
N GLN A 8 -3.77 -1.32 12.15
CA GLN A 8 -4.83 -2.31 12.34
C GLN A 8 -5.64 -2.55 11.06
N ALA A 9 -5.94 -1.50 10.30
CA ALA A 9 -6.58 -1.64 8.99
C ALA A 9 -5.70 -2.42 8.00
N GLN A 10 -4.37 -2.25 8.05
CA GLN A 10 -3.44 -3.00 7.21
C GLN A 10 -3.45 -4.50 7.51
N LEU A 11 -3.50 -4.87 8.80
CA LEU A 11 -3.59 -6.27 9.22
C LEU A 11 -4.93 -6.89 8.78
N ASN A 12 -6.03 -6.15 8.93
CA ASN A 12 -7.35 -6.61 8.49
C ASN A 12 -7.41 -6.78 6.96
N PHE A 13 -6.93 -5.79 6.21
CA PHE A 13 -6.81 -5.88 4.75
C PHE A 13 -6.01 -7.11 4.35
N ARG A 14 -4.87 -7.38 5.01
CA ARG A 14 -4.04 -8.54 4.69
C ARG A 14 -4.79 -9.84 4.90
N SER A 15 -5.48 -9.98 6.03
CA SER A 15 -6.27 -11.16 6.36
C SER A 15 -7.36 -11.43 5.31
N ILE A 16 -8.11 -10.40 4.93
CA ILE A 16 -9.16 -10.51 3.91
C ILE A 16 -8.54 -10.80 2.54
N LEU A 17 -7.44 -10.13 2.17
CA LEU A 17 -6.76 -10.35 0.91
C LEU A 17 -6.20 -11.77 0.80
N ASP A 18 -5.63 -12.32 1.86
CA ASP A 18 -5.12 -13.70 1.84
C ASP A 18 -6.25 -14.72 1.63
N GLN A 19 -7.48 -14.41 2.02
CA GLN A 19 -8.67 -15.23 1.75
C GLN A 19 -9.22 -15.03 0.34
N VAL A 20 -9.02 -13.88 -0.29
CA VAL A 20 -9.65 -13.55 -1.59
C VAL A 20 -8.67 -13.73 -2.75
N PHE A 21 -7.42 -13.29 -2.57
CA PHE A 21 -6.37 -13.31 -3.57
C PHE A 21 -4.96 -13.32 -2.94
N PRO A 22 -4.51 -14.48 -2.42
CA PRO A 22 -3.25 -14.58 -1.65
C PRO A 22 -2.00 -14.19 -2.45
N LEU A 23 -1.96 -14.54 -3.75
CA LEU A 23 -0.78 -14.29 -4.58
C LEU A 23 -0.60 -12.81 -4.99
N PHE A 24 -1.61 -11.96 -4.81
CA PHE A 24 -1.48 -10.52 -5.13
C PHE A 24 -0.33 -9.87 -4.38
N SER A 25 -0.09 -10.32 -3.15
CA SER A 25 0.98 -9.80 -2.31
C SER A 25 2.40 -10.01 -2.84
N THR A 26 2.57 -10.92 -3.81
CA THR A 26 3.86 -11.18 -4.44
C THR A 26 4.14 -10.25 -5.63
N VAL A 27 3.12 -9.57 -6.15
CA VAL A 27 3.21 -8.74 -7.35
C VAL A 27 3.78 -7.34 -7.06
N PHE A 28 3.45 -6.79 -5.90
CA PHE A 28 3.89 -5.47 -5.48
C PHE A 28 4.88 -5.56 -4.32
N GLY A 29 6.07 -4.98 -4.49
CA GLY A 29 7.02 -4.81 -3.38
C GLY A 29 6.47 -3.94 -2.24
N GLN A 30 5.49 -3.08 -2.54
CA GLN A 30 4.71 -2.34 -1.55
C GLN A 30 3.20 -2.58 -1.75
N LEU A 31 2.68 -3.55 -1.00
CA LEU A 31 1.27 -3.95 -1.04
C LEU A 31 0.29 -2.81 -0.73
N PHE A 32 0.69 -1.87 0.12
CA PHE A 32 -0.14 -0.73 0.51
C PHE A 32 0.11 0.52 -0.34
N SER A 33 0.77 0.41 -1.49
CA SER A 33 0.93 1.57 -2.39
C SER A 33 -0.41 1.99 -2.98
N MET A 34 -0.58 3.28 -3.28
CA MET A 34 -1.81 3.81 -3.87
C MET A 34 -2.19 3.08 -5.16
N THR A 35 -1.20 2.78 -6.00
CA THR A 35 -1.35 1.99 -7.22
C THR A 35 -1.89 0.57 -6.94
N ALA A 36 -1.29 -0.15 -5.99
CA ALA A 36 -1.71 -1.51 -5.66
C ALA A 36 -3.13 -1.55 -5.08
N LEU A 37 -3.44 -0.60 -4.19
CA LEU A 37 -4.76 -0.44 -3.61
C LEU A 37 -5.81 -0.12 -4.68
N GLU A 38 -5.52 0.78 -5.61
CA GLU A 38 -6.47 1.16 -6.66
C GLU A 38 -6.76 0.02 -7.64
N VAL A 39 -5.73 -0.76 -8.02
CA VAL A 39 -5.92 -1.94 -8.88
C VAL A 39 -6.81 -2.98 -8.19
N LEU A 40 -6.55 -3.31 -6.92
CA LEU A 40 -7.42 -4.22 -6.15
C LEU A 40 -8.82 -3.64 -5.92
N ARG A 41 -8.92 -2.31 -5.73
CA ARG A 41 -10.19 -1.63 -5.53
C ARG A 41 -11.09 -1.81 -6.74
N LYS A 42 -10.55 -1.77 -7.97
CA LYS A 42 -11.29 -2.04 -9.21
C LYS A 42 -11.55 -3.54 -9.39
N ASN A 43 -10.49 -4.34 -9.28
CA ASN A 43 -10.46 -5.77 -9.60
C ASN A 43 -9.98 -6.60 -8.39
N PRO A 44 -10.89 -6.94 -7.45
CA PRO A 44 -10.53 -7.47 -6.14
C PRO A 44 -10.21 -8.97 -6.13
N THR A 45 -10.62 -9.73 -7.14
CA THR A 45 -10.38 -11.18 -7.22
C THR A 45 -9.54 -11.53 -8.46
N PRO A 46 -8.91 -12.72 -8.48
CA PRO A 46 -8.22 -13.21 -9.67
C PRO A 46 -9.12 -13.21 -10.91
N GLU A 47 -10.37 -13.65 -10.77
CA GLU A 47 -11.34 -13.70 -11.88
C GLU A 47 -11.65 -12.31 -12.44
N HIS A 48 -11.85 -11.30 -11.58
CA HIS A 48 -12.04 -9.93 -12.05
C HIS A 48 -10.83 -9.43 -12.83
N LEU A 49 -9.61 -9.77 -12.40
CA LEU A 49 -8.38 -9.37 -13.09
C LEU A 49 -8.16 -10.10 -14.41
N LEU A 50 -8.56 -11.36 -14.52
CA LEU A 50 -8.47 -12.13 -15.75
C LEU A 50 -9.50 -11.67 -16.79
N ASN A 51 -10.63 -11.13 -16.34
CA ASN A 51 -11.70 -10.59 -17.20
C ASN A 51 -11.58 -9.08 -17.45
N ALA A 52 -10.68 -8.39 -16.76
CA ALA A 52 -10.47 -6.96 -16.92
C ALA A 52 -9.79 -6.65 -18.26
N ASP A 53 -10.09 -5.47 -18.83
CA ASP A 53 -9.35 -4.96 -19.97
C ASP A 53 -7.89 -4.70 -19.57
N HIS A 54 -6.97 -5.37 -20.26
CA HIS A 54 -5.57 -5.29 -19.97
C HIS A 54 -5.01 -3.87 -20.21
N ASP A 55 -5.53 -3.14 -21.20
CA ASP A 55 -5.07 -1.78 -21.48
C ASP A 55 -5.62 -0.79 -20.45
N GLU A 56 -6.85 -0.96 -19.96
CA GLU A 56 -7.38 -0.18 -18.83
C GLU A 56 -6.56 -0.39 -17.54
N MET A 57 -6.10 -1.64 -17.31
CA MET A 57 -5.26 -1.96 -16.16
C MET A 57 -3.90 -1.26 -16.25
N LYS A 58 -3.24 -1.29 -17.41
CA LYS A 58 -1.98 -0.58 -17.64
C LYS A 58 -2.14 0.92 -17.43
N GLU A 59 -3.20 1.50 -17.96
CA GLU A 59 -3.47 2.93 -17.82
C GLU A 59 -3.71 3.30 -16.35
N THR A 60 -4.50 2.50 -15.62
CA THR A 60 -4.72 2.69 -14.18
C THR A 60 -3.40 2.67 -13.41
N ILE A 61 -2.49 1.74 -13.74
CA ILE A 61 -1.18 1.64 -13.12
C ILE A 61 -0.29 2.83 -13.48
N HIS A 62 -0.31 3.27 -14.74
CA HIS A 62 0.49 4.37 -15.24
C HIS A 62 0.07 5.71 -14.63
N VAL A 63 -1.24 6.00 -14.57
CA VAL A 63 -1.76 7.23 -13.96
C VAL A 63 -1.40 7.32 -12.47
N GLN A 64 -1.43 6.19 -11.76
CA GLN A 64 -1.15 6.15 -10.32
C GLN A 64 0.33 6.05 -9.96
N CYS A 65 1.22 5.91 -10.95
CA CYS A 65 2.64 5.75 -10.70
C CYS A 65 3.46 6.65 -11.61
N ASN A 66 4.32 7.50 -11.05
CA ASN A 66 5.24 8.35 -11.83
C ASN A 66 6.40 7.51 -12.41
N ARG A 67 6.07 6.53 -13.25
CA ARG A 67 6.97 5.54 -13.86
C ARG A 67 6.64 5.41 -15.35
N SER A 68 7.58 4.82 -16.11
CA SER A 68 7.39 4.60 -17.54
C SER A 68 6.21 3.67 -17.84
N PHE A 69 5.59 3.86 -18.99
CA PHE A 69 4.53 2.98 -19.48
C PHE A 69 4.99 1.52 -19.60
N LEU A 70 6.25 1.29 -19.98
CA LEU A 70 6.85 -0.05 -20.01
C LEU A 70 6.80 -0.74 -18.64
N TRP A 71 7.11 -0.01 -17.56
CA TRP A 71 7.01 -0.54 -16.20
C TRP A 71 5.57 -0.86 -15.82
N ALA A 72 4.61 -0.03 -16.23
CA ALA A 72 3.18 -0.27 -16.00
C ALA A 72 2.69 -1.53 -16.74
N SER A 73 3.12 -1.74 -17.98
CA SER A 73 2.82 -2.95 -18.76
C SER A 73 3.36 -4.20 -18.08
N GLN A 74 4.64 -4.20 -17.71
CA GLN A 74 5.25 -5.33 -17.00
C GLN A 74 4.51 -5.66 -15.70
N ARG A 75 4.09 -4.62 -14.96
CA ARG A 75 3.34 -4.82 -13.73
C ARG A 75 1.95 -5.41 -13.99
N ALA A 76 1.26 -4.98 -15.05
CA ALA A 76 -0.03 -5.59 -15.44
C ALA A 76 0.15 -7.08 -15.79
N ASP A 77 1.20 -7.42 -16.55
CA ASP A 77 1.54 -8.81 -16.89
C ASP A 77 1.81 -9.66 -15.64
N ASP A 78 2.56 -9.11 -14.66
CA ASP A 78 2.83 -9.78 -13.38
C ASP A 78 1.53 -10.04 -12.59
N ILE A 79 0.59 -9.09 -12.59
CA ILE A 79 -0.73 -9.23 -11.93
C ILE A 79 -1.53 -10.33 -12.58
N VAL A 80 -1.63 -10.34 -13.92
CA VAL A 80 -2.34 -11.37 -14.68
C VAL A 80 -1.70 -12.74 -14.43
N LYS A 81 -0.37 -12.81 -14.40
CA LYS A 81 0.36 -14.05 -14.09
C LYS A 81 0.05 -14.54 -12.68
N ALA A 82 0.02 -13.65 -11.68
CA ALA A 82 -0.36 -14.01 -10.31
C ALA A 82 -1.83 -14.46 -10.22
N ALA A 83 -2.74 -13.82 -10.96
CA ALA A 83 -4.15 -14.20 -11.00
C ALA A 83 -4.33 -15.61 -11.60
N LYS A 84 -3.64 -15.93 -12.71
CA LYS A 84 -3.68 -17.26 -13.34
C LYS A 84 -3.16 -18.37 -12.43
N ASN A 85 -2.15 -18.07 -11.61
CA ASN A 85 -1.56 -19.05 -10.70
C ASN A 85 -2.25 -19.08 -9.33
N SER A 86 -3.23 -18.22 -9.09
CA SER A 86 -3.95 -18.18 -7.82
C SER A 86 -4.91 -19.35 -7.74
N LEU A 87 -5.07 -19.88 -6.53
CA LEU A 87 -6.15 -20.81 -6.26
C LEU A 87 -7.49 -20.11 -6.52
N ILE A 88 -8.43 -20.84 -7.13
CA ILE A 88 -9.81 -20.40 -7.24
C ILE A 88 -10.38 -20.41 -5.83
N VAL A 89 -10.56 -19.23 -5.25
CA VAL A 89 -11.25 -19.07 -3.98
C VAL A 89 -12.67 -18.63 -4.27
N ASN A 90 -13.64 -19.35 -3.73
CA ASN A 90 -15.06 -18.99 -3.78
C ASN A 90 -15.32 -17.78 -2.86
N SER A 91 -14.77 -16.62 -3.23
CA SER A 91 -14.96 -15.39 -2.48
C SER A 91 -16.40 -14.94 -2.62
N ASN A 92 -17.12 -14.85 -1.51
CA ASN A 92 -18.51 -14.39 -1.54
C ASN A 92 -18.56 -12.86 -1.69
N SER A 93 -19.72 -12.34 -2.10
CA SER A 93 -19.94 -10.90 -2.30
C SER A 93 -19.65 -10.05 -1.06
N CYS A 94 -19.86 -10.62 0.14
CA CYS A 94 -19.56 -9.98 1.41
C CYS A 94 -18.06 -9.74 1.59
N GLN A 95 -17.21 -10.75 1.35
CA GLN A 95 -15.75 -10.64 1.43
C GLN A 95 -15.22 -9.62 0.42
N ILE A 96 -15.72 -9.63 -0.80
CA ILE A 96 -15.34 -8.66 -1.84
C ILE A 96 -15.71 -7.24 -1.41
N THR A 97 -16.92 -7.06 -0.86
CA THR A 97 -17.38 -5.76 -0.36
C THR A 97 -16.53 -5.29 0.83
N ALA A 98 -16.24 -6.18 1.78
CA ALA A 98 -15.38 -5.90 2.93
C ALA A 98 -13.97 -5.51 2.49
N LEU A 99 -13.41 -6.19 1.47
CA LEU A 99 -12.11 -5.87 0.90
C LEU A 99 -12.11 -4.45 0.28
N ARG A 100 -13.13 -4.08 -0.49
CA ARG A 100 -13.25 -2.73 -1.06
C ARG A 100 -13.38 -1.66 0.03
N LEU A 101 -14.17 -1.91 1.08
CA LEU A 101 -14.33 -0.98 2.20
C LEU A 101 -13.01 -0.76 2.95
N ILE A 102 -12.27 -1.82 3.26
CA ILE A 102 -10.99 -1.68 3.97
C ILE A 102 -9.93 -1.01 3.08
N ILE A 103 -9.95 -1.25 1.76
CA ILE A 103 -9.09 -0.53 0.80
C ILE A 103 -9.38 0.98 0.84
N ASN A 104 -10.66 1.37 0.74
CA ASN A 104 -11.04 2.78 0.80
C ASN A 104 -10.59 3.43 2.12
N LEU A 105 -10.76 2.74 3.25
CA LEU A 105 -10.31 3.23 4.54
C LEU A 105 -8.79 3.43 4.59
N LEU A 106 -8.02 2.50 4.01
CA LEU A 106 -6.56 2.63 3.93
C LEU A 106 -6.13 3.83 3.10
N MET A 107 -6.79 4.07 1.96
CA MET A 107 -6.52 5.23 1.11
C MET A 107 -6.84 6.55 1.83
N GLU A 108 -7.98 6.62 2.54
CA GLU A 108 -8.32 7.80 3.34
C GLU A 108 -7.31 8.06 4.47
N TYR A 109 -6.85 7.02 5.15
CA TYR A 109 -5.79 7.17 6.14
C TYR A 109 -4.47 7.67 5.53
N GLN A 110 -4.10 7.21 4.34
CA GLN A 110 -2.92 7.73 3.63
C GLN A 110 -3.07 9.21 3.30
N ASN A 111 -4.24 9.62 2.81
CA ASN A 111 -4.55 11.01 2.54
C ASN A 111 -4.48 11.88 3.81
N HIS A 112 -5.11 11.43 4.90
CA HIS A 112 -5.07 12.13 6.18
C HIS A 112 -3.65 12.26 6.73
N LEU A 113 -2.83 11.20 6.65
CA LEU A 113 -1.44 11.22 7.08
C LEU A 113 -0.61 12.20 6.24
N ALA A 114 -0.75 12.18 4.90
CA ALA A 114 -0.06 13.12 4.02
C ALA A 114 -0.47 14.59 4.30
N ASN A 115 -1.74 14.83 4.61
CA ASN A 115 -2.24 16.15 4.98
C ASN A 115 -1.67 16.63 6.31
N LEU A 116 -1.60 15.75 7.31
CA LEU A 116 -0.97 16.07 8.59
C LEU A 116 0.53 16.35 8.43
N GLU A 117 1.24 15.55 7.65
CA GLU A 117 2.67 15.78 7.36
C GLU A 117 2.90 17.12 6.66
N ARG A 118 2.04 17.48 5.70
CA ARG A 118 2.10 18.79 5.04
C ARG A 118 1.82 19.94 6.02
N ALA A 119 0.80 19.80 6.86
CA ALA A 119 0.46 20.81 7.86
C ALA A 119 1.58 21.00 8.90
N ILE A 120 2.21 19.90 9.33
CA ILE A 120 3.39 19.95 10.22
C ILE A 120 4.54 20.68 9.53
N LYS A 121 4.87 20.32 8.28
CA LYS A 121 5.94 20.99 7.52
C LYS A 121 5.70 22.49 7.39
N LEU A 122 4.48 22.89 7.02
CA LEU A 122 4.12 24.30 6.85
C LEU A 122 4.21 25.09 8.16
N LYS A 123 3.80 24.50 9.29
CA LYS A 123 3.95 25.13 10.61
C LYS A 123 5.40 25.12 11.10
N ALA A 124 6.19 24.12 10.72
CA ALA A 124 7.57 24.05 11.12
C ALA A 124 8.44 25.05 10.34
N SER A 125 8.13 25.31 9.06
CA SER A 125 8.81 26.34 8.26
C SER A 125 8.58 27.77 8.74
N THR A 126 7.61 28.01 9.64
CA THR A 126 7.45 29.33 10.30
C THR A 126 8.36 29.49 11.52
N ILE A 127 9.09 28.44 11.93
CA ILE A 127 10.06 28.49 13.02
C ILE A 127 11.41 28.90 12.42
N GLU A 128 11.97 29.99 12.93
CA GLU A 128 13.28 30.50 12.51
C GLU A 128 14.36 29.43 12.72
N GLY A 129 15.16 29.16 11.69
CA GLY A 129 16.21 28.13 11.71
C GLY A 129 15.74 26.69 11.39
N PHE A 130 14.45 26.44 11.11
CA PHE A 130 13.97 25.12 10.72
C PHE A 130 14.62 24.60 9.43
N ASP A 131 14.81 25.46 8.44
CA ASP A 131 15.50 25.10 7.19
C ASP A 131 16.96 24.69 7.43
N VAL A 132 17.63 25.32 8.41
CA VAL A 132 19.00 24.96 8.81
C VAL A 132 19.02 23.60 9.52
N LEU A 133 18.04 23.33 10.39
CA LEU A 133 17.89 22.01 11.04
C LEU A 133 17.58 20.89 10.05
N CYS A 134 16.80 21.16 8.99
CA CYS A 134 16.53 20.22 7.90
C CYS A 134 17.70 20.07 6.91
N SER A 135 18.69 20.96 6.93
CA SER A 135 19.88 20.86 6.09
C SER A 135 20.96 19.98 6.69
N ILE A 136 20.85 19.62 7.98
CA ILE A 136 21.77 18.71 8.66
C ILE A 136 21.33 17.27 8.37
N PRO A 137 22.08 16.51 7.54
CA PRO A 137 21.66 15.18 7.09
C PRO A 137 21.42 14.22 8.25
N GLU A 138 22.22 14.32 9.31
CA GLU A 138 22.15 13.46 10.49
C GLU A 138 20.88 13.68 11.32
N LEU A 139 20.37 14.91 11.38
CA LEU A 139 19.12 15.23 12.08
C LEU A 139 17.89 14.78 11.27
N VAL A 140 17.91 14.97 9.95
CA VAL A 140 16.87 14.43 9.06
C VAL A 140 16.82 12.90 9.11
N ILE A 141 17.99 12.26 9.07
CA ILE A 141 18.11 10.80 9.17
C ILE A 141 17.68 10.31 10.56
N SER A 142 17.96 11.03 11.66
CA SER A 142 17.51 10.62 13.00
C SER A 142 16.00 10.77 13.21
N LEU A 143 15.37 11.82 12.66
CA LEU A 143 13.92 11.99 12.67
C LEU A 143 13.22 10.94 11.78
N GLN A 144 13.79 10.62 10.60
CA GLN A 144 13.30 9.52 9.76
C GLN A 144 13.57 8.13 10.38
N ARG A 145 14.74 7.93 11.02
CA ARG A 145 15.08 6.67 11.72
C ARG A 145 14.23 6.45 12.96
N GLN A 146 13.83 7.48 13.72
CA GLN A 146 12.88 7.26 14.82
C GLN A 146 11.49 6.82 14.32
N SER A 147 11.10 7.25 13.10
CA SER A 147 9.90 6.76 12.42
C SER A 147 10.07 5.32 11.89
N LEU A 148 11.24 4.97 11.34
CA LEU A 148 11.55 3.65 10.78
C LEU A 148 11.94 2.58 11.82
N GLN A 149 12.68 2.92 12.87
CA GLN A 149 13.09 1.99 13.95
C GLN A 149 11.88 1.45 14.71
N ARG A 150 10.80 2.23 14.85
CA ARG A 150 9.53 1.75 15.42
C ARG A 150 8.79 0.77 14.50
N SER A 151 9.04 0.79 13.20
CA SER A 151 8.54 -0.18 12.22
C SER A 151 9.42 -1.45 12.13
N VAL A 152 10.73 -1.32 12.31
CA VAL A 152 11.67 -2.45 12.32
C VAL A 152 11.53 -3.31 13.59
N ILE A 153 11.25 -2.68 14.74
CA ILE A 153 10.92 -3.42 15.98
C ILE A 153 9.66 -4.29 15.78
N PHE A 154 8.70 -3.84 14.96
CA PHE A 154 7.49 -4.61 14.63
C PHE A 154 7.77 -5.81 13.70
N ARG A 155 8.74 -5.71 12.78
CA ARG A 155 9.19 -6.87 11.96
C ARG A 155 9.88 -7.96 12.78
N ARG A 156 10.46 -7.64 13.96
CA ARG A 156 11.04 -8.64 14.87
C ARG A 156 10.01 -9.28 15.81
N LEU A 157 8.83 -8.68 15.97
CA LEU A 157 7.76 -9.19 16.85
C LEU A 157 6.74 -10.08 16.13
N ILE A 158 6.72 -10.09 14.79
CA ILE A 158 5.81 -10.92 13.98
C ILE A 158 6.61 -11.81 13.00
N MET A 159 7.61 -12.52 13.52
CA MET A 159 8.18 -13.71 12.88
C MET A 159 8.41 -14.75 13.98
N PRO A 160 7.77 -15.94 13.93
CA PRO A 160 8.15 -17.01 14.82
C PRO A 160 9.61 -17.40 14.50
N LYS A 161 10.44 -17.51 15.54
CA LYS A 161 11.71 -18.22 15.43
C LYS A 161 11.40 -19.66 14.99
N ASN A 162 11.79 -20.01 13.78
CA ASN A 162 12.08 -21.40 13.46
C ASN A 162 13.54 -21.66 13.84
N SER A 163 13.73 -22.85 14.44
CA SER A 163 14.92 -23.39 15.11
C SER A 163 15.01 -23.05 16.59
#